data_AF-A0A9P9XUG1-F1
#
_entry.id   AF-A0A9P9XUG1-F1
#
_cell.length_a   1.000
_cell.length_b   1.000
_cell.length_c   1.000
_cell.angle_alpha   90.00
_cell.angle_beta   90.00
_cell.angle_gamma   90.00
#
_symmetry.space_group_name_H-M   'P 1'
#
loop_
_entity.id
_entity.type
_entity.pdbx_description
1 polymer ?
#
loop_
_entity_poly.entity_id
_entity_poly.type
_entity_poly.pdbx_seq_one_letter_code
_entity_poly.pdbx_strand_id
1 'polypeptide(L)'
;MASPVLRRTRFVCVSDTHNTTPKLPPGDVLVHAGDLTNQGSYSELSRAVQWLEKAPFEVKIVIAGNHDITLDKNFLAEHGAQFHNQNPQSYEDCLSLLADSPTITYLDHSSTTVRLRTGAKTTFSMFGSPYSPKHGLWAFGYDTLVSPTANNDLPRLWDDIPLDTDIAVRLYAKLSGESVHF
;
A
#
# COMPACT_ATOMS: atom_id res chain seq x y z
N MET A 1 -8.54 -43.38 -6.45
CA MET A 1 -7.30 -42.61 -6.71
C MET A 1 -7.16 -41.60 -5.58
N ALA A 2 -5.98 -41.48 -4.97
CA ALA A 2 -5.76 -40.44 -3.95
C ALA A 2 -5.75 -39.06 -4.62
N SER A 3 -6.45 -38.08 -4.05
CA SER A 3 -6.42 -36.70 -4.54
C SER A 3 -4.99 -36.15 -4.45
N PRO A 4 -4.53 -35.37 -5.45
CA PRO A 4 -3.19 -34.81 -5.43
C PRO A 4 -2.99 -33.91 -4.20
N VAL A 5 -1.84 -34.06 -3.54
CA VAL A 5 -1.44 -33.20 -2.42
C VAL A 5 -1.00 -31.85 -2.98
N LEU A 6 -1.87 -30.86 -2.87
CA LEU A 6 -1.57 -29.48 -3.28
C LEU A 6 -0.90 -28.72 -2.13
N ARG A 7 0.17 -28.00 -2.43
CA ARG A 7 0.73 -26.97 -1.54
C ARG A 7 0.10 -25.63 -1.90
N ARG A 8 -0.24 -24.83 -0.89
CA ARG A 8 -0.90 -23.52 -1.07
C ARG A 8 -0.07 -22.44 -0.42
N THR A 9 -0.07 -21.27 -1.04
CA THR A 9 0.40 -20.02 -0.42
C THR A 9 -0.79 -19.31 0.21
N ARG A 10 -0.67 -18.93 1.47
CA ARG A 10 -1.67 -18.13 2.19
C ARG A 10 -1.26 -16.67 2.24
N PHE A 11 -2.02 -15.85 1.56
CA PHE A 11 -1.96 -14.40 1.69
C PHE A 11 -2.84 -13.95 2.86
N VAL A 12 -2.34 -13.00 3.64
CA VAL A 12 -3.09 -12.25 4.64
C VAL A 12 -3.10 -10.81 4.18
N CYS A 13 -4.27 -10.31 3.82
CA CYS A 13 -4.45 -8.96 3.32
C CYS A 13 -5.12 -8.10 4.40
N VAL A 14 -4.55 -6.93 4.65
CA VAL A 14 -5.06 -5.91 5.57
C VAL A 14 -4.87 -4.54 4.93
N SER A 15 -5.66 -3.56 5.33
CA SER A 15 -5.62 -2.18 4.84
C SER A 15 -6.22 -1.28 5.91
N ASP A 16 -6.08 0.05 5.77
CA ASP A 16 -6.81 1.05 6.56
C ASP A 16 -6.62 0.84 8.07
N THR A 17 -5.38 0.48 8.46
CA THR A 17 -5.08 0.20 9.87
C THR A 17 -5.06 1.48 10.68
N HIS A 18 -4.76 2.64 10.09
CA HIS A 18 -4.92 3.94 10.75
C HIS A 18 -4.34 3.98 12.17
N ASN A 19 -3.03 3.66 12.29
CA ASN A 19 -2.30 3.53 13.55
C ASN A 19 -2.68 2.36 14.48
N THR A 20 -3.63 1.51 14.08
CA THR A 20 -3.94 0.28 14.81
C THR A 20 -2.96 -0.84 14.44
N THR A 21 -2.84 -1.83 15.31
CA THR A 21 -1.93 -2.97 15.14
C THR A 21 -2.69 -4.28 15.33
N PRO A 22 -3.62 -4.63 14.41
CA PRO A 22 -4.49 -5.78 14.58
C PRO A 22 -3.69 -7.08 14.69
N LYS A 23 -4.25 -8.04 15.42
CA LYS A 23 -3.69 -9.39 15.47
C LYS A 23 -3.96 -10.09 14.14
N LEU A 24 -2.90 -10.43 13.43
CA LEU A 24 -2.98 -11.10 12.13
C LEU A 24 -3.05 -12.62 12.30
N PRO A 25 -3.85 -13.33 11.49
CA PRO A 25 -3.81 -14.78 11.43
C PRO A 25 -2.48 -15.26 10.82
N PRO A 26 -2.05 -16.51 11.07
CA PRO A 26 -0.88 -17.07 10.41
C PRO A 26 -1.03 -17.09 8.88
N GLY A 27 0.05 -16.81 8.16
CA GLY A 27 0.12 -16.89 6.70
C GLY A 27 1.56 -16.82 6.20
N ASP A 28 1.74 -16.92 4.89
CA ASP A 28 3.06 -16.92 4.25
C ASP A 28 3.45 -15.51 3.80
N VAL A 29 2.47 -14.78 3.24
CA VAL A 29 2.65 -13.43 2.67
C VAL A 29 1.67 -12.48 3.34
N LEU A 30 2.18 -11.40 3.92
CA LEU A 30 1.38 -10.27 4.38
C LEU A 30 1.32 -9.21 3.29
N VAL A 31 0.13 -8.70 3.01
CA VAL A 31 -0.08 -7.54 2.15
C VAL A 31 -0.78 -6.46 2.97
N HIS A 32 -0.16 -5.29 3.12
CA HIS A 32 -0.80 -4.08 3.62
C HIS A 32 -1.15 -3.16 2.46
N ALA A 33 -2.44 -2.95 2.19
CA ALA A 33 -2.95 -2.29 0.99
C ALA A 33 -3.17 -0.77 1.15
N GLY A 34 -2.32 -0.10 1.94
CA GLY A 34 -2.37 1.34 2.18
C GLY A 34 -3.05 1.76 3.47
N ASP A 35 -2.93 3.05 3.79
CA ASP A 35 -3.47 3.71 4.99
C ASP A 35 -2.99 3.09 6.29
N LEU A 36 -1.66 3.01 6.42
CA LEU A 36 -0.96 2.55 7.64
C LEU A 36 -1.26 3.48 8.83
N THR A 37 -1.42 4.76 8.54
CA THR A 37 -1.43 5.84 9.54
C THR A 37 -2.68 6.72 9.41
N ASN A 38 -2.84 7.70 10.31
CA ASN A 38 -3.90 8.70 10.16
C ASN A 38 -3.46 9.89 9.31
N GLN A 39 -2.20 10.30 9.42
CA GLN A 39 -1.66 11.44 8.68
C GLN A 39 -0.22 11.24 8.20
N GLY A 40 0.40 10.08 8.40
CA GLY A 40 1.73 9.79 7.88
C GLY A 40 2.88 10.49 8.61
N SER A 41 2.72 10.99 9.84
CA SER A 41 3.90 11.53 10.55
C SER A 41 4.97 10.45 10.73
N TYR A 42 6.25 10.85 10.85
CA TYR A 42 7.34 9.91 11.09
C TYR A 42 7.07 8.98 12.29
N SER A 43 6.48 9.52 13.36
CA SER A 43 6.14 8.76 14.56
C SER A 43 5.04 7.72 14.35
N GLU A 44 4.10 7.97 13.44
CA GLU A 44 3.05 7.03 13.07
C GLU A 44 3.63 5.92 12.19
N LEU A 45 4.37 6.30 11.14
CA LEU A 45 5.02 5.36 10.23
C LEU A 45 6.00 4.45 10.98
N SER A 46 6.82 5.00 11.88
CA SER A 46 7.76 4.20 12.67
C SER A 46 7.06 3.13 13.51
N ARG A 47 5.90 3.45 14.11
CA ARG A 47 5.10 2.48 14.86
C ARG A 47 4.49 1.41 13.94
N ALA A 48 3.97 1.81 12.78
CA ALA A 48 3.40 0.87 11.81
C ALA A 48 4.47 -0.09 11.25
N VAL A 49 5.63 0.43 10.85
CA VAL A 49 6.78 -0.37 10.40
C VAL A 49 7.23 -1.35 11.47
N GLN A 50 7.41 -0.90 12.72
CA GLN A 50 7.80 -1.80 13.82
C GLN A 50 6.79 -2.94 14.04
N TRP A 51 5.49 -2.69 13.83
CA TRP A 51 4.46 -3.73 13.91
C TRP A 51 4.57 -4.73 12.74
N LEU A 52 4.74 -4.24 11.52
CA LEU A 52 4.89 -5.06 10.31
C LEU A 52 6.17 -5.91 10.34
N GLU A 53 7.29 -5.35 10.80
CA GLU A 53 8.56 -6.08 10.90
C GLU A 53 8.47 -7.26 11.86
N LYS A 54 7.76 -7.07 12.98
CA LYS A 54 7.51 -8.12 14.00
C LYS A 54 6.51 -9.19 13.53
N ALA A 55 5.73 -8.94 12.48
CA ALA A 55 4.75 -9.88 11.99
C ALA A 55 5.45 -11.14 11.42
N PRO A 56 5.06 -12.36 11.83
CA PRO A 56 5.79 -13.60 11.51
C PRO A 56 5.41 -14.13 10.11
N PHE A 57 5.65 -13.32 9.08
CA PHE A 57 5.45 -13.66 7.68
C PHE A 57 6.79 -13.74 6.97
N GLU A 58 6.91 -14.64 6.00
CA GLU A 58 8.13 -14.76 5.20
C GLU A 58 8.33 -13.53 4.31
N VAL A 59 7.23 -13.00 3.77
CA VAL A 59 7.21 -11.83 2.88
C VAL A 59 6.18 -10.84 3.39
N LYS A 60 6.53 -9.55 3.44
CA LYS A 60 5.61 -8.45 3.72
C LYS A 60 5.66 -7.44 2.56
N ILE A 61 4.52 -7.25 1.91
CA ILE A 61 4.34 -6.31 0.82
C ILE A 61 3.51 -5.15 1.37
N VAL A 62 3.98 -3.94 1.17
CA VAL A 62 3.35 -2.73 1.71
C VAL A 62 3.26 -1.70 0.61
N ILE A 63 2.08 -1.11 0.45
CA ILE A 63 1.89 0.14 -0.29
C ILE A 63 1.47 1.22 0.71
N ALA A 64 1.76 2.48 0.39
CA ALA A 64 1.18 3.62 1.10
C ALA A 64 -0.30 3.79 0.70
N GLY A 65 -1.02 4.59 1.48
CA GLY A 65 -2.32 5.12 1.06
C GLY A 65 -2.42 6.63 1.22
N ASN A 66 -3.61 7.18 0.95
CA ASN A 66 -3.85 8.62 0.94
C ASN A 66 -3.68 9.29 2.31
N HIS A 67 -3.74 8.51 3.41
CA HIS A 67 -3.45 8.99 4.76
C HIS A 67 -1.95 8.97 5.12
N ASP A 68 -1.12 8.28 4.36
CA ASP A 68 0.33 8.20 4.59
C ASP A 68 1.07 9.37 3.93
N ILE A 69 0.61 10.60 4.26
CA ILE A 69 0.91 11.86 3.55
C ILE A 69 2.38 12.09 3.24
N THR A 70 3.27 11.79 4.20
CA THR A 70 4.71 12.08 4.07
C THR A 70 5.40 11.17 3.07
N LEU A 71 4.72 10.14 2.56
CA LEU A 71 5.22 9.24 1.52
C LEU A 71 4.87 9.75 0.10
N ASP A 72 4.05 10.80 -0.04
CA ASP A 72 3.86 11.51 -1.31
C ASP A 72 4.68 12.80 -1.28
N LYS A 73 5.81 12.79 -1.99
CA LYS A 73 6.76 13.91 -1.98
C LYS A 73 6.14 15.22 -2.47
N ASN A 74 5.33 15.15 -3.52
CA ASN A 74 4.74 16.35 -4.14
C ASN A 74 3.65 16.91 -3.24
N PHE A 75 2.77 16.04 -2.74
CA PHE A 75 1.72 16.45 -1.82
C PHE A 75 2.30 17.02 -0.52
N LEU A 76 3.34 16.41 0.05
CA LEU A 76 3.98 16.92 1.26
C LEU A 76 4.59 18.32 1.03
N ALA A 77 5.23 18.54 -0.13
CA ALA A 77 5.81 19.84 -0.46
C ALA A 77 4.75 20.94 -0.62
N GLU A 78 3.59 20.62 -1.21
CA GLU A 78 2.51 21.57 -1.47
C GLU A 78 1.61 21.81 -0.26
N HIS A 79 1.32 20.76 0.50
CA HIS A 79 0.26 20.75 1.52
C HIS A 79 0.75 20.43 2.93
N GLY A 80 2.01 20.03 3.12
CA GLY A 80 2.53 19.56 4.41
C GLY A 80 2.30 20.53 5.59
N ALA A 81 2.32 21.84 5.35
CA ALA A 81 2.06 22.86 6.36
C ALA A 81 0.62 22.84 6.92
N GLN A 82 -0.33 22.21 6.21
CA GLN A 82 -1.73 22.06 6.63
C GLN A 82 -1.95 20.83 7.53
N PHE A 83 -0.93 19.97 7.67
CA PHE A 83 -0.97 18.73 8.43
C PHE A 83 -0.03 18.78 9.64
N HIS A 84 -0.07 17.72 10.46
CA HIS A 84 0.88 17.47 11.55
C HIS A 84 1.01 18.62 12.56
N ASN A 85 -0.07 19.39 12.78
CA ASN A 85 -0.04 20.59 13.64
C ASN A 85 1.08 21.58 13.25
N GLN A 86 1.33 21.73 11.94
CA GLN A 86 2.39 22.60 11.40
C GLN A 86 3.82 22.16 11.78
N ASN A 87 4.00 20.95 12.30
CA ASN A 87 5.32 20.39 12.58
C ASN A 87 5.91 19.76 11.30
N PRO A 88 6.95 20.34 10.68
CA PRO A 88 7.50 19.84 9.42
C PRO A 88 7.93 18.37 9.52
N GLN A 89 7.60 17.60 8.49
CA GLN A 89 8.04 16.21 8.33
C GLN A 89 9.03 16.13 7.16
N SER A 90 9.91 15.14 7.19
CA SER A 90 10.91 14.87 6.15
C SER A 90 10.44 13.67 5.31
N TYR A 91 10.28 13.87 4.00
CA TYR A 91 9.93 12.80 3.07
C TYR A 91 10.98 11.69 3.12
N GLU A 92 12.26 12.06 3.05
CA GLU A 92 13.38 11.12 3.03
C GLU A 92 13.45 10.28 4.32
N ASP A 93 13.26 10.92 5.49
CA ASP A 93 13.25 10.19 6.76
C ASP A 93 12.05 9.25 6.87
N CYS A 94 10.87 9.67 6.41
CA CYS A 94 9.66 8.85 6.44
C CYS A 94 9.73 7.67 5.46
N LEU A 95 10.23 7.90 4.24
CA LEU A 95 10.41 6.85 3.24
C LEU A 95 11.44 5.81 3.69
N SER A 96 12.56 6.23 4.30
CA SER A 96 13.62 5.31 4.73
C SER A 96 13.14 4.24 5.71
N LEU A 97 12.12 4.55 6.55
CA LEU A 97 11.50 3.57 7.46
C LEU A 97 10.96 2.33 6.71
N LEU A 98 10.45 2.52 5.50
CA LEU A 98 9.87 1.46 4.66
C LEU A 98 10.90 0.91 3.66
N ALA A 99 11.62 1.80 2.97
CA ALA A 99 12.56 1.45 1.91
C ALA A 99 13.79 0.70 2.42
N ASP A 100 14.29 1.05 3.61
CA ASP A 100 15.49 0.43 4.18
C ASP A 100 15.15 -0.73 5.13
N SER A 101 13.86 -1.06 5.31
CA SER A 101 13.46 -2.18 6.15
C SER A 101 13.99 -3.50 5.58
N PRO A 102 14.66 -4.34 6.39
CA PRO A 102 15.19 -5.62 5.92
C PRO A 102 14.10 -6.68 5.72
N THR A 103 12.86 -6.43 6.13
CA THR A 103 11.77 -7.42 6.06
C THR A 103 10.54 -6.96 5.29
N ILE A 104 10.45 -5.68 4.95
CA ILE A 104 9.33 -5.13 4.18
C ILE A 104 9.80 -4.89 2.75
N THR A 105 8.93 -5.22 1.80
CA THR A 105 9.05 -4.78 0.41
C THR A 105 7.99 -3.71 0.18
N TYR A 106 8.44 -2.46 0.15
CA TYR A 106 7.59 -1.31 -0.14
C TYR A 106 7.46 -1.11 -1.65
N LEU A 107 6.24 -0.97 -2.15
CA LEU A 107 5.95 -0.71 -3.56
C LEU A 107 5.29 0.66 -3.69
N ASP A 108 5.93 1.54 -4.46
CA ASP A 108 5.42 2.87 -4.81
C ASP A 108 5.23 2.94 -6.33
N HIS A 109 4.06 2.50 -6.77
CA HIS A 109 3.71 2.36 -8.19
C HIS A 109 4.78 1.55 -8.95
N SER A 110 5.10 0.38 -8.42
CA SER A 110 6.21 -0.45 -8.90
C SER A 110 5.94 -1.95 -8.75
N SER A 111 6.75 -2.75 -9.45
CA SER A 111 6.67 -4.20 -9.43
C SER A 111 7.77 -4.86 -8.61
N THR A 112 7.48 -6.06 -8.12
CA THR A 112 8.47 -6.98 -7.54
C THR A 112 8.15 -8.42 -7.89
N THR A 113 9.16 -9.28 -7.87
CA THR A 113 9.00 -10.73 -8.00
C THR A 113 9.31 -11.38 -6.67
N VAL A 114 8.33 -12.07 -6.11
CA VAL A 114 8.45 -12.77 -4.83
C VAL A 114 8.71 -14.24 -5.09
N ARG A 115 9.68 -14.79 -4.36
CA ARG A 115 9.93 -16.23 -4.31
C ARG A 115 9.96 -16.72 -2.87
N LEU A 116 8.97 -17.52 -2.51
CA LEU A 116 8.94 -18.18 -1.20
C LEU A 116 10.01 -19.26 -1.13
N ARG A 117 10.70 -19.30 0.00
CA ARG A 117 11.75 -20.25 0.38
C ARG A 117 11.18 -21.37 1.22
N THR A 118 10.09 -21.10 1.95
CA THR A 118 9.38 -22.09 2.76
C THR A 118 8.00 -22.42 2.18
N GLY A 119 7.29 -23.37 2.79
CA GLY A 119 5.94 -23.77 2.39
C GLY A 119 5.84 -24.29 0.95
N ALA A 120 4.98 -23.64 0.16
CA ALA A 120 4.71 -23.99 -1.24
C ALA A 120 5.87 -23.65 -2.20
N LYS A 121 6.79 -22.77 -1.80
CA LYS A 121 7.90 -22.28 -2.63
C LYS A 121 7.47 -21.66 -3.97
N THR A 122 6.27 -21.06 -3.97
CA THR A 122 5.69 -20.38 -5.12
C THR A 122 6.50 -19.15 -5.49
N THR A 123 6.64 -18.89 -6.79
CA THR A 123 7.14 -17.63 -7.34
C THR A 123 5.97 -16.93 -8.01
N PHE A 124 5.83 -15.62 -7.77
CA PHE A 124 4.80 -14.79 -8.39
C PHE A 124 5.27 -13.34 -8.49
N SER A 125 4.77 -12.61 -9.48
CA SER A 125 4.99 -11.17 -9.64
C SER A 125 3.89 -10.38 -8.94
N MET A 126 4.25 -9.20 -8.43
CA MET A 126 3.32 -8.27 -7.82
C MET A 126 3.54 -6.87 -8.35
N PHE A 127 2.46 -6.11 -8.48
CA PHE A 127 2.47 -4.66 -8.72
C PHE A 127 1.74 -3.97 -7.56
N GLY A 128 2.32 -2.93 -6.99
CA GLY A 128 1.74 -2.17 -5.89
C GLY A 128 1.70 -0.69 -6.21
N SER A 129 0.57 -0.03 -5.97
CA SER A 129 0.45 1.41 -6.17
C SER A 129 -0.40 2.08 -5.09
N PRO A 130 0.08 3.20 -4.51
CA PRO A 130 -0.63 3.94 -3.47
C PRO A 130 -1.75 4.84 -4.03
N TYR A 131 -1.81 5.03 -5.35
CA TYR A 131 -2.71 5.96 -5.99
C TYR A 131 -4.18 5.53 -5.88
N SER A 132 -5.04 6.50 -5.57
CA SER A 132 -6.48 6.33 -5.49
C SER A 132 -7.23 7.54 -6.10
N PRO A 133 -8.50 7.38 -6.50
CA PRO A 133 -9.33 8.50 -6.91
C PRO A 133 -9.29 9.62 -5.87
N LYS A 134 -8.98 10.84 -6.32
CA LYS A 134 -8.88 12.01 -5.44
C LYS A 134 -10.22 12.27 -4.76
N HIS A 135 -10.20 12.26 -3.43
CA HIS A 135 -11.34 12.63 -2.61
C HIS A 135 -10.89 13.54 -1.47
N GLY A 136 -11.25 14.81 -1.53
CA GLY A 136 -10.75 15.82 -0.58
C GLY A 136 -9.27 16.11 -0.79
N LEU A 137 -8.61 16.54 0.30
CA LEU A 137 -7.20 16.94 0.29
C LEU A 137 -6.37 15.87 1.00
N TRP A 138 -5.99 14.84 0.24
CA TRP A 138 -5.16 13.73 0.72
C TRP A 138 -4.13 13.34 -0.35
N ALA A 139 -3.06 12.68 0.10
CA ALA A 139 -1.95 12.24 -0.75
C ALA A 139 -2.39 11.21 -1.78
N PHE A 140 -1.58 11.01 -2.82
CA PHE A 140 -1.77 9.98 -3.85
C PHE A 140 -3.12 10.04 -4.59
N GLY A 141 -3.77 11.21 -4.61
CA GLY A 141 -5.03 11.41 -5.31
C GLY A 141 -4.83 11.71 -6.79
N TYR A 142 -5.48 10.96 -7.68
CA TYR A 142 -5.59 11.30 -9.11
C TYR A 142 -7.02 11.70 -9.47
N ASP A 143 -7.17 12.60 -10.44
CA ASP A 143 -8.48 13.03 -10.90
C ASP A 143 -9.20 11.90 -11.65
N THR A 144 -10.42 11.57 -11.24
CA THR A 144 -11.35 10.76 -12.05
C THR A 144 -12.16 11.72 -12.91
N LEU A 145 -12.52 11.35 -14.14
CA LEU A 145 -13.11 12.21 -15.18
C LEU A 145 -14.50 12.83 -14.86
N VAL A 146 -14.83 13.12 -13.61
CA VAL A 146 -16.08 13.80 -13.20
C VAL A 146 -15.92 15.33 -13.21
N SER A 147 -15.15 15.86 -14.14
CA SER A 147 -15.20 17.28 -14.50
C SER A 147 -15.69 17.40 -15.94
N PRO A 148 -16.87 18.00 -16.21
CA PRO A 148 -17.42 18.17 -17.56
C PRO A 148 -16.51 18.98 -18.50
N THR A 149 -15.40 19.53 -18.00
CA THR A 149 -14.46 20.39 -18.73
C THR A 149 -13.07 19.79 -18.88
N ALA A 150 -12.80 18.58 -18.36
CA ALA A 150 -11.49 17.93 -18.49
C ALA A 150 -11.50 16.95 -19.66
N ASN A 151 -10.54 17.09 -20.57
CA ASN A 151 -10.34 16.18 -21.70
C ASN A 151 -10.35 14.70 -21.24
N ASN A 152 -11.01 13.87 -22.05
CA ASN A 152 -11.38 12.46 -21.84
C ASN A 152 -10.23 11.44 -21.65
N ASP A 153 -9.08 11.81 -21.10
CA ASP A 153 -8.03 10.84 -20.78
C ASP A 153 -8.34 10.24 -19.39
N LEU A 154 -8.87 9.01 -19.37
CA LEU A 154 -8.83 8.17 -18.18
C LEU A 154 -7.38 8.16 -17.67
N PRO A 155 -7.13 8.03 -16.35
CA PRO A 155 -5.76 7.95 -15.87
C PRO A 155 -5.07 6.75 -16.53
N ARG A 156 -4.16 7.02 -17.48
CA ARG A 156 -3.22 6.06 -18.07
C ARG A 156 -2.28 5.44 -17.05
N LEU A 157 -2.32 5.95 -15.80
CA LEU A 157 -1.66 5.39 -14.63
C LEU A 157 -1.80 3.88 -14.53
N TRP A 158 -2.96 3.32 -14.87
CA TRP A 158 -3.19 1.87 -14.75
C TRP A 158 -2.70 1.06 -15.95
N ASP A 159 -2.29 1.71 -17.04
CA ASP A 159 -1.64 1.05 -18.18
C ASP A 159 -0.19 0.66 -17.84
N ASP A 160 0.40 1.25 -16.80
CA ASP A 160 1.76 0.96 -16.32
C ASP A 160 1.87 -0.40 -15.61
N ILE A 161 0.74 -1.08 -15.33
CA ILE A 161 0.74 -2.42 -14.72
C ILE A 161 1.25 -3.44 -15.75
N PRO A 162 2.38 -4.12 -15.51
CA PRO A 162 2.90 -5.11 -16.45
C PRO A 162 1.91 -6.26 -16.70
N LEU A 163 1.79 -6.69 -17.96
CA LEU A 163 0.86 -7.76 -18.37
C LEU A 163 1.16 -9.12 -17.73
N ASP A 164 2.38 -9.32 -17.24
CA ASP A 164 2.84 -10.51 -16.53
C ASP A 164 2.68 -10.39 -15.00
N THR A 165 1.94 -9.39 -14.52
CA THR A 165 1.60 -9.22 -13.09
C THR A 165 0.60 -10.30 -12.66
N ASP A 166 0.99 -11.16 -11.70
CA ASP A 166 0.09 -12.15 -11.12
C ASP A 166 -0.88 -11.51 -10.11
N ILE A 167 -0.41 -10.54 -9.31
CA ILE A 167 -1.18 -9.89 -8.24
C ILE A 167 -0.97 -8.37 -8.28
N ALA A 168 -2.06 -7.61 -8.45
CA ALA A 168 -2.04 -6.15 -8.33
C ALA A 168 -2.66 -5.69 -7.00
N VAL A 169 -1.96 -4.83 -6.26
CA VAL A 169 -2.39 -4.23 -4.99
C VAL A 169 -2.56 -2.72 -5.19
N ARG A 170 -3.75 -2.20 -4.88
CA ARG A 170 -4.09 -0.79 -5.05
C ARG A 170 -4.94 -0.33 -3.88
N LEU A 171 -4.76 0.91 -3.45
CA LEU A 171 -5.67 1.54 -2.51
C LEU A 171 -6.99 1.86 -3.22
N TYR A 172 -8.10 1.58 -2.55
CA TYR A 172 -9.43 1.99 -3.00
C TYR A 172 -10.03 2.96 -1.98
N ALA A 173 -9.87 4.26 -2.24
CA ALA A 173 -10.52 5.29 -1.44
C ALA A 173 -12.03 5.26 -1.73
N LYS A 174 -12.83 4.92 -0.70
CA LYS A 174 -14.28 4.77 -0.82
C LYS A 174 -14.94 6.10 -1.20
N LEU A 175 -15.61 6.16 -2.35
CA LEU A 175 -16.54 7.25 -2.66
C LEU A 175 -17.77 7.11 -1.77
N SER A 176 -18.27 8.22 -1.21
CA SER A 176 -19.46 8.21 -0.35
C SER A 176 -20.65 7.58 -1.09
N GLY A 177 -21.13 6.43 -0.61
CA GLY A 177 -22.32 5.74 -1.15
C GLY A 177 -22.09 4.34 -1.74
N GLU A 178 -20.84 3.91 -1.94
CA GLU A 178 -20.55 2.58 -2.47
C GLU A 178 -20.41 1.55 -1.34
N SER A 179 -21.09 0.41 -1.45
CA SER A 179 -20.91 -0.74 -0.56
C SER A 179 -19.90 -1.72 -1.18
N VAL A 180 -18.80 -1.99 -0.48
CA VAL A 180 -17.87 -3.05 -0.87
C VAL A 180 -18.36 -4.35 -0.24
N HIS A 181 -18.76 -5.31 -1.07
CA HIS A 181 -18.94 -6.70 -0.67
C HIS A 181 -17.62 -7.43 -0.91
N PHE A 182 -17.02 -7.95 0.16
CA PHE A 182 -15.90 -8.89 0.08
C PHE A 182 -16.41 -10.31 -0.26
#